data_AF-A0A7S0Q3L3-F1
#
_entry.id   AF-A0A7S0Q3L3-F1
#
_cell.length_a   1.000
_cell.length_b   1.000
_cell.length_c   1.000
_cell.angle_alpha   90.00
_cell.angle_beta   90.00
_cell.angle_gamma   90.00
#
_symmetry.space_group_name_H-M   'P 1'
#
loop_
_entity.id
_entity.type
_entity.pdbx_description
1 polymer ?
#
loop_
_entity_poly.entity_id
_entity_poly.type
_entity_poly.pdbx_seq_one_letter_code
_entity_poly.pdbx_strand_id
1 'polypeptide(L)'
;TTMLSLATRARGSVAVARGPAVALLTRGFKKKEKPPLVKQSKAESGGRDPYALFKEALTALPDHEKMSAVENEEEAEQAQRLKRYSREAIKENNRVHGHLTRLIQLRERALAALPEELREEARKPDLNLLPVQRRVFTETAPIPDFKGKLTRREMVE
;
A
#
# COMPACT_ATOMS: atom_id res chain seq x y z
N THR A 1 27.29 -29.32 -25.46
CA THR A 1 27.64 -29.93 -24.16
C THR A 1 28.24 -28.88 -23.25
N THR A 2 27.44 -28.21 -22.43
CA THR A 2 27.89 -27.53 -21.20
C THR A 2 26.71 -27.44 -20.25
N MET A 3 26.97 -27.82 -19.01
CA MET A 3 26.03 -28.31 -18.02
C MET A 3 25.19 -27.21 -17.35
N LEU A 4 23.94 -27.56 -17.06
CA LEU A 4 23.13 -26.95 -15.99
C LEU A 4 23.87 -27.04 -14.65
N SER A 5 23.89 -25.94 -13.90
CA SER A 5 24.26 -25.93 -12.49
C SER A 5 23.01 -25.59 -11.66
N LEU A 6 22.40 -26.64 -11.07
CA LEU A 6 21.40 -26.51 -10.03
C LEU A 6 22.08 -26.10 -8.71
N ALA A 7 21.74 -24.92 -8.18
CA ALA A 7 22.10 -24.56 -6.81
C ALA A 7 20.88 -24.71 -5.90
N THR A 8 21.07 -25.54 -4.88
CA THR A 8 20.09 -26.10 -3.97
C THR A 8 19.67 -25.10 -2.88
N ARG A 9 18.38 -25.17 -2.53
CA ARG A 9 17.69 -24.30 -1.58
C ARG A 9 17.94 -24.82 -0.15
N ALA A 10 18.88 -24.20 0.57
CA ALA A 10 19.11 -24.52 1.98
C ALA A 10 17.98 -23.95 2.85
N ARG A 11 17.22 -24.84 3.51
CA ARG A 11 16.23 -24.51 4.54
C ARG A 11 16.96 -24.34 5.86
N GLY A 12 17.11 -23.10 6.33
CA GLY A 12 17.58 -22.81 7.69
C GLY A 12 16.47 -23.06 8.71
N SER A 13 16.71 -23.99 9.62
CA SER A 13 15.88 -24.28 10.78
C SER A 13 15.96 -23.15 11.81
N VAL A 14 14.81 -22.72 12.31
CA VAL A 14 14.69 -21.73 13.40
C VAL A 14 14.92 -22.45 14.73
N ALA A 15 16.04 -22.17 15.37
CA ALA A 15 16.31 -22.58 16.75
C ALA A 15 15.65 -21.59 17.71
N VAL A 16 14.66 -22.06 18.48
CA VAL A 16 14.03 -21.33 19.59
C VAL A 16 14.99 -21.36 20.77
N ALA A 17 15.73 -20.28 21.00
CA ALA A 17 16.54 -20.10 22.20
C ALA A 17 15.67 -19.60 23.35
N ARG A 18 15.53 -20.44 24.38
CA ARG A 18 15.01 -20.11 25.71
C ARG A 18 15.83 -18.96 26.31
N GLY A 19 15.14 -17.93 26.80
CA GLY A 19 15.76 -16.69 27.27
C GLY A 19 16.50 -16.79 28.60
N PRO A 20 17.21 -15.71 29.01
CA PRO A 20 17.62 -15.51 30.38
C PRO A 20 16.91 -14.34 31.07
N ALA A 21 16.42 -14.65 32.27
CA ALA A 21 16.20 -13.83 33.46
C ALA A 21 16.12 -12.29 33.32
N VAL A 22 14.94 -11.76 33.65
CA VAL A 22 14.72 -10.34 33.96
C VAL A 22 15.46 -10.01 35.26
N ALA A 23 16.59 -9.31 35.16
CA ALA A 23 17.26 -8.72 36.30
C ALA A 23 16.53 -7.43 36.72
N LEU A 24 15.79 -7.50 37.83
CA LEU A 24 15.20 -6.34 38.51
C LEU A 24 16.31 -5.50 39.17
N LEU A 25 16.80 -4.49 38.45
CA LEU A 25 17.66 -3.44 39.00
C LEU A 25 16.81 -2.44 39.81
N THR A 26 16.86 -2.55 41.13
CA THR A 26 16.30 -1.55 42.05
C THR A 26 17.11 -0.25 41.96
N ARG A 27 16.60 0.72 41.21
CA ARG A 27 17.21 2.04 41.04
C ARG A 27 16.92 2.89 42.29
N GLY A 28 17.91 3.06 43.16
CA GLY A 28 17.81 3.90 44.35
C GLY A 28 17.59 5.38 43.99
N PHE A 29 16.50 5.97 44.49
CA PHE A 29 16.20 7.39 44.33
C PHE A 29 17.11 8.23 45.24
N LYS A 30 18.13 8.88 44.66
CA LYS A 30 18.84 9.97 45.35
C LYS A 30 17.91 11.19 45.39
N LYS A 31 17.50 11.62 46.60
CA LYS A 31 16.79 12.88 46.82
C LYS A 31 17.71 14.04 46.41
N LYS A 32 17.35 14.74 45.32
CA LYS A 32 17.92 16.05 45.00
C LYS A 32 17.26 17.08 45.91
N GLU A 33 18.08 17.82 46.66
CA GLU A 33 17.64 18.99 47.41
C GLU A 33 17.12 20.06 46.44
N LYS A 34 15.95 20.63 46.74
CA LYS A 34 15.35 21.69 45.94
C LYS A 34 16.04 23.02 46.28
N PRO A 35 16.47 23.82 45.30
CA PRO A 35 16.89 25.20 45.57
C PRO A 35 15.67 26.05 45.99
N PRO A 36 15.86 27.10 46.81
CA PRO A 36 14.76 27.89 47.35
C PRO A 36 14.06 28.70 46.25
N LEU A 37 12.72 28.62 46.26
CA LEU A 37 11.83 29.42 45.42
C LEU A 37 12.01 30.91 45.71
N VAL A 38 12.59 31.64 44.75
CA VAL A 38 12.55 33.09 44.69
C VAL A 38 11.09 33.50 44.48
N LYS A 39 10.49 34.15 45.49
CA LYS A 39 9.14 34.72 45.42
C LYS A 39 9.17 35.91 44.44
N GLN A 40 8.65 35.71 43.23
CA GLN A 40 8.38 36.81 42.32
C GLN A 40 7.18 37.61 42.82
N SER A 41 7.36 38.93 42.81
CA SER A 41 6.41 39.96 43.21
C SER A 41 5.10 39.88 42.42
N LYS A 42 3.98 40.01 43.14
CA LYS A 42 2.64 40.15 42.58
C LYS A 42 2.57 41.39 41.67
N ALA A 43 2.31 41.18 40.39
CA ALA A 43 1.77 42.21 39.52
C ALA A 43 0.25 41.99 39.39
N GLU A 44 -0.46 43.06 39.69
CA GLU A 44 -1.78 43.55 39.26
C GLU A 44 -2.87 42.59 38.76
N SER A 45 -4.07 42.87 39.25
CA SER A 45 -5.34 42.17 39.10
C SER A 45 -5.88 42.18 37.67
N GLY A 46 -5.64 41.09 36.94
CA GLY A 46 -6.48 40.60 35.86
C GLY A 46 -6.74 39.12 36.12
N GLY A 47 -8.01 38.68 36.08
CA GLY A 47 -8.36 37.27 36.32
C GLY A 47 -7.50 36.35 35.45
N ARG A 48 -6.85 35.36 36.07
CA ARG A 48 -5.93 34.43 35.40
C ARG A 48 -6.73 33.60 34.39
N ASP A 49 -6.62 33.95 33.11
CA ASP A 49 -7.26 33.18 32.04
C ASP A 49 -6.76 31.73 32.11
N PRO A 50 -7.63 30.75 32.41
CA PRO A 50 -7.22 29.36 32.57
C PRO A 50 -6.64 28.76 31.29
N TYR A 51 -6.86 29.43 30.14
CA TYR A 51 -6.39 28.99 28.84
C TYR A 51 -5.21 29.78 28.30
N ALA A 52 -4.60 30.70 29.08
CA ALA A 52 -3.49 31.52 28.61
C ALA A 52 -2.33 30.68 28.03
N LEU A 53 -1.96 29.59 28.71
CA LEU A 53 -0.90 28.68 28.26
C LEU A 53 -1.27 27.93 26.97
N PHE A 54 -2.55 27.59 26.79
CA PHE A 54 -3.02 26.94 25.56
C PHE A 54 -3.07 27.93 24.40
N LYS A 55 -3.52 29.17 24.65
CA LYS A 55 -3.52 30.24 23.65
C LYS A 55 -2.10 30.55 23.19
N GLU A 56 -1.16 30.66 24.13
CA GLU A 56 0.26 30.85 23.84
C GLU A 56 0.82 29.68 23.01
N ALA A 57 0.51 28.44 23.38
CA ALA A 57 0.92 27.25 22.62
C ALA A 57 0.30 27.17 21.20
N LEU A 58 -0.93 27.68 21.01
CA LEU A 58 -1.58 27.74 19.69
C LEU A 58 -1.03 28.87 18.81
N THR A 59 -0.56 29.96 19.42
CA THR A 59 0.03 31.11 18.70
C THR A 59 1.55 30.99 18.53
N ALA A 60 2.20 30.08 19.24
CA ALA A 60 3.63 29.85 19.14
C ALA A 60 3.99 29.31 17.75
N LEU A 61 5.10 29.80 17.20
CA LEU A 61 5.67 29.26 15.97
C LEU A 61 6.04 27.78 16.19
N PRO A 62 5.76 26.90 15.22
CA PRO A 62 6.07 25.49 15.37
C PRO A 62 7.59 25.29 15.51
N ASP A 63 7.99 24.50 16.51
CA ASP A 63 9.38 24.11 16.72
C ASP A 63 9.87 23.27 15.52
N HIS A 64 10.71 23.86 14.68
CA HIS A 64 11.19 23.24 13.44
C HIS A 64 11.90 21.89 13.67
N GLU A 65 12.58 21.71 14.80
CA GLU A 65 13.26 20.45 15.15
C GLU A 65 12.30 19.32 15.49
N LYS A 66 11.15 19.63 16.09
CA LYS A 66 10.13 18.63 16.41
C LYS A 66 9.35 18.26 15.15
N MET A 67 9.08 19.22 14.28
CA MET A 67 8.45 18.97 12.98
C MET A 67 9.31 18.08 12.10
N SER A 68 10.61 18.36 11.99
CA SER A 68 11.50 17.53 11.17
C SER A 68 11.64 16.10 11.72
N ALA A 69 11.61 15.90 13.03
CA ALA A 69 11.60 14.56 13.62
C ALA A 69 10.33 13.77 13.23
N VAL A 70 9.16 14.40 13.28
CA VAL A 70 7.88 13.79 12.88
C VAL A 70 7.87 13.49 11.38
N GLU A 71 8.32 14.44 10.55
CA GLU A 71 8.42 14.25 9.09
C GLU A 71 9.31 13.06 8.73
N ASN A 72 10.48 12.92 9.38
CA ASN A 72 11.38 11.79 9.15
C ASN A 72 10.75 10.43 9.53
N GLU A 73 9.97 10.38 10.62
CA GLU A 73 9.25 9.17 11.01
C GLU A 73 8.14 8.83 10.01
N GLU A 74 7.37 9.82 9.57
CA GLU A 74 6.34 9.67 8.56
C GLU A 74 6.91 9.20 7.21
N GLU A 75 8.04 9.77 6.78
CA GLU A 75 8.75 9.34 5.57
C GLU A 75 9.21 7.89 5.66
N ALA A 76 9.76 7.48 6.81
CA ALA A 76 10.18 6.11 7.04
C ALA A 76 8.99 5.13 6.97
N GLU A 77 7.83 5.49 7.55
CA GLU A 77 6.61 4.70 7.44
C GLU A 77 6.10 4.62 6.01
N GLN A 78 6.07 5.75 5.29
CA GLN A 78 5.65 5.80 3.89
C GLN A 78 6.56 4.91 3.02
N ALA A 79 7.87 4.96 3.22
CA ALA A 79 8.82 4.10 2.53
C ALA A 79 8.53 2.60 2.80
N GLN A 80 8.15 2.25 4.04
CA GLN A 80 7.75 0.87 4.35
C GLN A 80 6.43 0.49 3.67
N ARG A 81 5.43 1.39 3.63
CA ARG A 81 4.14 1.15 2.95
C ARG A 81 4.34 0.94 1.46
N LEU A 82 5.16 1.78 0.81
CA LEU A 82 5.50 1.66 -0.61
C LEU A 82 6.20 0.33 -0.93
N LYS A 83 7.12 -0.12 -0.06
CA LYS A 83 7.77 -1.43 -0.22
C LYS A 83 6.77 -2.58 -0.16
N ARG A 84 5.76 -2.51 0.72
CA ARG A 84 4.71 -3.53 0.80
C ARG A 84 3.86 -3.54 -0.46
N TYR A 85 3.40 -2.36 -0.88
CA TYR A 85 2.64 -2.18 -2.12
C TYR A 85 3.40 -2.73 -3.34
N SER A 86 4.69 -2.40 -3.47
CA SER A 86 5.53 -2.90 -4.56
C SER A 86 5.61 -4.44 -4.57
N ARG A 87 5.75 -5.08 -3.40
CA ARG A 87 5.77 -6.55 -3.30
C ARG A 87 4.44 -7.16 -3.72
N GLU A 88 3.32 -6.56 -3.35
CA GLU A 88 1.98 -7.03 -3.72
C GLU A 88 1.75 -6.86 -5.22
N ALA A 89 2.12 -5.72 -5.80
CA ALA A 89 2.04 -5.46 -7.24
C ALA A 89 2.87 -6.48 -8.05
N ILE A 90 4.10 -6.79 -7.62
CA ILE A 90 4.94 -7.81 -8.27
C ILE A 90 4.29 -9.19 -8.17
N LYS A 91 3.71 -9.52 -7.01
CA LYS A 91 3.02 -10.81 -6.81
C LYS A 91 1.82 -10.95 -7.75
N GLU A 92 1.01 -9.89 -7.88
CA GLU A 92 -0.11 -9.88 -8.81
C GLU A 92 0.35 -9.99 -10.26
N ASN A 93 1.39 -9.23 -10.63
CA ASN A 93 1.95 -9.27 -11.98
C ASN A 93 2.42 -10.69 -12.35
N ASN A 94 3.15 -11.34 -11.44
CA ASN A 94 3.61 -12.72 -11.63
C ASN A 94 2.44 -13.72 -11.74
N ARG A 95 1.36 -13.49 -10.98
CA ARG A 95 0.14 -14.31 -11.07
C ARG A 95 -0.51 -14.20 -12.45
N VAL A 96 -0.68 -12.98 -12.95
CA VAL A 96 -1.28 -12.70 -14.27
C VAL A 96 -0.41 -13.29 -15.37
N HIS A 97 0.90 -13.05 -15.34
CA HIS A 97 1.83 -13.57 -16.33
C HIS A 97 1.88 -15.10 -16.32
N GLY A 98 1.96 -15.73 -15.15
CA GLY A 98 1.94 -17.20 -15.05
C GLY A 98 0.66 -17.80 -15.64
N HIS A 99 -0.49 -17.14 -15.43
CA HIS A 99 -1.74 -17.56 -16.06
C HIS A 99 -1.72 -17.41 -17.58
N LEU A 100 -1.28 -16.26 -18.10
CA LEU A 100 -1.18 -16.01 -19.55
C LEU A 100 -0.22 -16.98 -20.24
N THR A 101 0.96 -17.21 -19.68
CA THR A 101 1.92 -18.19 -20.20
C THR A 101 1.31 -19.59 -20.27
N ARG A 102 0.53 -19.99 -19.25
CA ARG A 102 -0.19 -21.27 -19.28
C ARG A 102 -1.22 -21.32 -20.40
N LEU A 103 -1.98 -20.24 -20.63
CA LEU A 103 -2.95 -20.18 -21.73
C LEU A 103 -2.26 -20.25 -23.10
N ILE A 104 -1.12 -19.60 -23.27
CA ILE A 104 -0.32 -19.67 -24.51
C ILE A 104 0.13 -21.11 -24.77
N GLN A 105 0.68 -21.78 -23.76
CA GLN A 105 1.10 -23.19 -23.88
C GLN A 105 -0.07 -24.13 -24.23
N LEU A 106 -1.23 -23.91 -23.63
CA LEU A 106 -2.43 -24.67 -23.96
C LEU A 106 -2.90 -24.41 -25.39
N ARG A 107 -2.84 -23.16 -25.86
CA ARG A 107 -3.15 -22.79 -27.25
C ARG A 107 -2.20 -23.49 -28.22
N GLU A 108 -0.89 -23.48 -27.95
CA GLU A 108 0.11 -24.14 -28.81
C GLU A 108 -0.12 -25.65 -28.90
N ARG A 109 -0.39 -26.30 -27.75
CA ARG A 109 -0.74 -27.73 -27.71
C ARG A 109 -2.02 -28.04 -28.49
N ALA A 110 -3.03 -27.18 -28.37
CA ALA A 110 -4.27 -27.33 -29.11
C ALA A 110 -4.04 -27.20 -30.63
N LEU A 111 -3.23 -26.24 -31.07
CA LEU A 111 -2.88 -26.08 -32.49
C LEU A 111 -2.07 -27.28 -33.02
N ALA A 112 -1.19 -27.85 -32.21
CA ALA A 112 -0.44 -29.05 -32.57
C ALA A 112 -1.34 -30.30 -32.70
N ALA A 113 -2.41 -30.38 -31.90
CA ALA A 113 -3.37 -31.48 -31.93
C ALA A 113 -4.33 -31.43 -33.14
N LEU A 114 -4.42 -30.31 -33.85
CA LEU A 114 -5.26 -30.18 -35.05
C LEU A 114 -4.67 -30.95 -36.24
N PRO A 115 -5.52 -31.46 -37.16
CA PRO A 115 -5.11 -31.95 -38.48
C PRO A 115 -4.36 -30.87 -39.27
N GLU A 116 -3.48 -31.29 -40.18
CA GLU A 116 -2.57 -30.38 -40.91
C GLU A 116 -3.32 -29.34 -41.74
N GLU A 117 -4.39 -29.74 -42.42
CA GLU A 117 -5.25 -28.87 -43.24
C GLU A 117 -5.80 -27.67 -42.44
N LEU A 118 -6.31 -27.93 -41.23
CA LEU A 118 -6.91 -26.89 -40.38
C LEU A 118 -5.86 -26.08 -39.61
N ARG A 119 -4.65 -26.61 -39.46
CA ARG A 119 -3.58 -25.97 -38.69
C ARG A 119 -3.08 -24.70 -39.37
N GLU A 120 -3.01 -24.68 -40.70
CA GLU A 120 -2.58 -23.51 -41.46
C GLU A 120 -3.59 -22.36 -41.35
N GLU A 121 -4.88 -22.68 -41.44
CA GLU A 121 -5.95 -21.69 -41.28
C GLU A 121 -6.00 -21.13 -39.87
N ALA A 122 -5.90 -21.99 -38.85
CA ALA A 122 -5.93 -21.59 -37.44
C ALA A 122 -4.74 -20.73 -36.99
N ARG A 123 -3.64 -20.71 -37.76
CA ARG A 123 -2.47 -19.84 -37.50
C ARG A 123 -2.65 -18.42 -38.03
N LYS A 124 -3.62 -18.18 -38.93
CA LYS A 124 -3.86 -16.84 -39.47
C LYS A 124 -4.29 -15.91 -38.33
N PRO A 125 -3.72 -14.69 -38.24
CA PRO A 125 -4.12 -13.73 -37.23
C PRO A 125 -5.55 -13.27 -37.49
N ASP A 126 -6.34 -13.16 -36.43
CA ASP A 126 -7.67 -12.54 -36.51
C ASP A 126 -7.50 -11.01 -36.64
N LEU A 127 -8.07 -10.46 -37.71
CA LEU A 127 -8.05 -9.02 -38.00
C LEU A 127 -9.34 -8.32 -37.57
N ASN A 128 -10.30 -9.06 -37.01
CA ASN A 128 -11.54 -8.48 -36.53
C ASN A 128 -11.28 -7.54 -35.35
N LEU A 129 -11.93 -6.37 -35.40
CA LEU A 129 -11.90 -5.43 -34.29
C LEU A 129 -12.70 -5.99 -33.11
N LEU A 130 -12.35 -5.55 -31.90
CA LEU A 130 -13.16 -5.83 -30.73
C LEU A 130 -14.57 -5.25 -30.91
N PRO A 131 -15.62 -5.95 -30.42
CA PRO A 131 -16.98 -5.47 -30.57
C PRO A 131 -17.15 -4.13 -29.84
N VAL A 132 -17.65 -3.12 -30.55
CA VAL A 132 -17.88 -1.76 -30.04
C VAL A 132 -18.80 -1.76 -28.81
N GLN A 133 -19.69 -2.75 -28.72
CA GLN A 133 -20.66 -2.89 -27.63
C GLN A 133 -20.09 -3.57 -26.38
N ARG A 134 -18.79 -3.92 -26.35
CA ARG A 134 -18.14 -4.50 -25.17
C ARG A 134 -18.20 -3.49 -24.02
N ARG A 135 -18.99 -3.80 -23.00
CA ARG A 135 -19.12 -2.95 -21.81
C ARG A 135 -17.83 -3.04 -20.99
N VAL A 136 -17.29 -1.88 -20.64
CA VAL A 136 -16.26 -1.76 -19.60
C VAL A 136 -16.97 -1.75 -18.25
N PHE A 137 -16.31 -2.30 -17.23
CA PHE A 137 -16.83 -2.27 -15.87
C PHE A 137 -17.00 -0.81 -15.41
N THR A 138 -18.17 -0.50 -14.86
CA THR A 138 -18.49 0.79 -14.24
C THR A 138 -18.78 0.56 -12.77
N GLU A 139 -18.43 1.53 -11.92
CA GLU A 139 -18.64 1.44 -10.46
C GLU A 139 -20.12 1.24 -10.11
N THR A 140 -21.01 1.98 -10.77
CA THR A 140 -22.45 1.86 -10.62
C THR A 140 -23.04 1.05 -11.77
N ALA A 141 -23.96 0.12 -11.44
CA ALA A 141 -24.68 -0.63 -12.45
C ALA A 141 -25.53 0.31 -13.33
N PRO A 142 -25.63 0.03 -14.65
CA PRO A 142 -26.46 0.83 -15.53
C PRO A 142 -27.94 0.70 -15.15
N ILE A 143 -28.66 1.81 -15.15
CA ILE A 143 -30.11 1.82 -14.95
C ILE A 143 -30.78 1.09 -16.13
N PRO A 144 -31.66 0.10 -15.88
CA PRO A 144 -32.36 -0.60 -16.94
C PRO A 144 -33.15 0.38 -17.81
N ASP A 145 -33.11 0.17 -19.12
CA ASP A 145 -33.83 0.94 -20.14
C ASP A 145 -33.52 2.45 -20.23
N PHE A 146 -32.51 2.95 -19.51
CA PHE A 146 -32.18 4.39 -19.52
C PHE A 146 -31.84 4.90 -20.93
N LYS A 147 -31.03 4.14 -21.69
CA LYS A 147 -30.72 4.49 -23.09
C LYS A 147 -31.96 4.50 -23.98
N GLY A 148 -32.89 3.55 -23.78
CA GLY A 148 -34.14 3.50 -24.53
C GLY A 148 -35.11 4.63 -24.17
N LYS A 149 -35.04 5.16 -22.94
CA LYS A 149 -35.81 6.34 -22.51
C LYS A 149 -35.26 7.65 -23.08
N LEU A 150 -33.93 7.76 -23.25
CA LEU A 150 -33.29 8.94 -23.81
C LEU A 150 -33.64 9.11 -25.29
N THR A 151 -33.48 8.06 -26.10
CA THR A 151 -33.77 8.11 -27.54
C THR A 151 -35.25 8.41 -27.84
N ARG A 152 -36.16 7.95 -26.99
CA ARG A 152 -37.59 8.27 -27.11
C ARG A 152 -37.92 9.75 -26.80
N ARG A 153 -37.10 10.45 -26.01
CA ARG A 153 -37.31 11.88 -25.73
C ARG A 153 -36.82 12.74 -26.88
N GLU A 154 -35.66 12.41 -27.46
CA GLU A 154 -35.07 13.14 -28.60
C GLU A 154 -35.91 13.07 -29.89
N MET A 155 -36.79 12.07 -30.03
CA MET A 155 -37.69 11.95 -31.18
C MET A 155 -39.03 12.69 -31.00
N VAL A 156 -39.31 13.25 -29.82
CA VAL A 156 -40.57 13.94 -29.50
C VAL A 156 -40.42 15.47 -29.49
N GLU A 157 -39.19 15.98 -29.61
CA GLU A 157 -38.89 17.39 -29.89
C GLU A 157 -38.67 17.61 -31.39
#